data_AF-A0AAV9PUW0-F1
#
_entry.id   AF-A0AAV9PUW0-F1
#
_cell.length_a   1.000
_cell.length_b   1.000
_cell.length_c   1.000
_cell.angle_alpha   90.00
_cell.angle_beta   90.00
_cell.angle_gamma   90.00
#
_symmetry.space_group_name_H-M   'P 1'
#
loop_
_entity.id
_entity.type
_entity.pdbx_description
1 polymer ?
#
loop_
_entity_poly.entity_id
_entity_poly.type
_entity_poly.pdbx_seq_one_letter_code
_entity_poly.pdbx_strand_id
1 'polypeptide(L)'
;MVLTHPETDEPGTWDQSNALAEMKAFYDGWDPVLTKLLNLVTSTQKWPIQQIDIPEDWISPSGKVALLGDAAHAMLPNMALGAAMAVEDAATLAECLKVHPGKDSLPKALDLYQKIRIPRAEAVQEASDLHGFILHYPDGPLQEARDAAMRAEVEGIHFPESPNQWSDPMTQQFCYNYDAIDQVYQALRDTPKKQSSAHKHYSAVWNS
;
A
#
# COMPACT_ATOMS: atom_id res chain seq x y z
N MET A 1 -8.78 -11.64 -16.09
CA MET A 1 -9.40 -12.04 -14.81
C MET A 1 -8.31 -12.59 -13.94
N VAL A 2 -8.25 -12.20 -12.68
CA VAL A 2 -7.31 -12.72 -11.69
C VAL A 2 -8.16 -13.40 -10.61
N LEU A 3 -7.77 -14.61 -10.24
CA LEU A 3 -8.44 -15.40 -9.22
C LEU A 3 -7.42 -15.69 -8.14
N THR A 4 -7.57 -15.06 -6.98
CA THR A 4 -6.71 -15.29 -5.83
C THR A 4 -7.27 -16.44 -5.01
N HIS A 5 -6.40 -17.34 -4.57
CA HIS A 5 -6.76 -18.40 -3.64
C HIS A 5 -5.58 -18.68 -2.72
N PRO A 6 -5.82 -19.13 -1.47
CA PRO A 6 -4.77 -19.68 -0.63
C PRO A 6 -4.13 -20.89 -1.31
N GLU A 7 -2.82 -20.99 -1.23
CA GLU A 7 -2.04 -22.12 -1.73
C GLU A 7 -0.95 -22.45 -0.70
N THR A 8 -0.78 -23.73 -0.41
CA THR A 8 0.20 -24.23 0.56
C THR A 8 1.38 -24.92 -0.10
N ASP A 9 1.24 -25.29 -1.37
CA ASP A 9 2.31 -25.92 -2.14
C ASP A 9 3.36 -24.90 -2.59
N GLU A 10 4.63 -25.30 -2.53
CA GLU A 10 5.76 -24.48 -2.95
C GLU A 10 5.63 -24.04 -4.43
N PRO A 11 5.73 -22.74 -4.76
CA PRO A 11 5.54 -22.27 -6.13
C PRO A 11 6.43 -22.93 -7.18
N GLY A 12 7.62 -23.37 -6.77
CA GLY A 12 8.56 -24.08 -7.64
C GLY A 12 8.10 -25.47 -8.10
N THR A 13 7.05 -26.04 -7.48
CA THR A 13 6.52 -27.36 -7.84
C THR A 13 5.30 -27.30 -8.75
N TRP A 14 4.81 -26.12 -9.10
CA TRP A 14 3.58 -25.97 -9.87
C TRP A 14 3.75 -26.30 -11.35
N ASP A 15 2.82 -27.11 -11.89
CA ASP A 15 2.76 -27.43 -13.32
C ASP A 15 1.86 -26.44 -14.07
N GLN A 16 2.49 -25.50 -14.77
CA GLN A 16 1.76 -24.51 -15.59
C GLN A 16 0.95 -25.14 -16.72
N SER A 17 1.31 -26.34 -17.19
CA SER A 17 0.53 -27.03 -18.23
C SER A 17 -0.80 -27.56 -17.71
N ASN A 18 -0.91 -27.77 -16.40
CA ASN A 18 -2.12 -28.25 -15.73
C ASN A 18 -2.95 -27.13 -15.06
N ALA A 19 -2.43 -25.89 -15.01
CA ALA A 19 -3.05 -24.77 -14.29
C ALA A 19 -4.52 -24.50 -14.68
N LEU A 20 -4.89 -24.71 -15.94
CA LEU A 20 -6.29 -24.54 -16.39
C LEU A 20 -7.22 -25.59 -15.79
N ALA A 21 -6.78 -26.86 -15.74
CA ALA A 21 -7.57 -27.94 -15.17
C ALA A 21 -7.67 -27.78 -13.65
N GLU A 22 -6.58 -27.41 -12.98
CA GLU A 22 -6.56 -27.12 -11.54
C GLU A 22 -7.52 -25.99 -11.19
N MET A 23 -7.47 -24.86 -11.90
CA MET A 23 -8.38 -23.74 -11.68
C MET A 23 -9.85 -24.18 -11.87
N LYS A 24 -10.17 -24.93 -12.93
CA LYS A 24 -11.55 -25.41 -13.14
C LYS A 24 -12.02 -26.36 -12.04
N ALA A 25 -11.13 -27.24 -11.56
CA ALA A 25 -11.44 -28.18 -10.48
C ALA A 25 -11.62 -27.47 -9.13
N PHE A 26 -10.79 -26.47 -8.83
CA PHE A 26 -10.87 -25.70 -7.59
C PHE A 26 -12.21 -24.97 -7.43
N TYR A 27 -12.70 -24.39 -8.53
CA TYR A 27 -13.97 -23.65 -8.55
C TYR A 27 -15.18 -24.52 -8.95
N ASP A 28 -15.05 -25.86 -8.96
CA ASP A 28 -16.18 -26.74 -9.25
C ASP A 28 -17.26 -26.60 -8.16
N GLY A 29 -18.53 -26.56 -8.56
CA GLY A 29 -19.66 -26.38 -7.64
C GLY A 29 -19.85 -24.96 -7.08
N TRP A 30 -19.00 -23.99 -7.44
CA TRP A 30 -19.20 -22.58 -7.09
C TRP A 30 -20.36 -21.97 -7.92
N ASP A 31 -20.64 -20.68 -7.67
CA ASP A 31 -21.72 -19.94 -8.32
C ASP A 31 -21.82 -20.20 -9.84
N PRO A 32 -23.03 -20.49 -10.38
CA PRO A 32 -23.21 -20.83 -11.79
C PRO A 32 -22.76 -19.74 -12.78
N VAL A 33 -22.78 -18.46 -12.39
CA VAL A 33 -22.29 -17.35 -13.23
C VAL A 33 -20.77 -17.38 -13.28
N LEU A 34 -20.11 -17.56 -12.13
CA LEU A 34 -18.65 -17.70 -12.07
C LEU A 34 -18.18 -18.89 -12.91
N THR A 35 -18.75 -20.08 -12.68
CA THR A 35 -18.36 -21.29 -13.41
C THR A 35 -18.61 -21.18 -14.92
N LYS A 36 -19.69 -20.50 -15.34
CA LYS A 36 -19.92 -20.17 -16.77
C LYS A 36 -18.82 -19.30 -17.35
N LEU A 37 -18.34 -18.29 -16.62
CA LEU A 37 -17.21 -17.45 -17.06
C LEU A 37 -15.91 -18.24 -17.13
N LEU A 38 -15.61 -19.07 -16.12
CA LEU A 38 -14.41 -19.92 -16.08
C LEU A 38 -14.37 -20.94 -17.23
N ASN A 39 -15.54 -21.41 -17.68
CA ASN A 39 -15.64 -22.31 -18.82
C ASN A 39 -15.27 -21.65 -20.16
N LEU A 40 -15.31 -20.31 -20.25
CA LEU A 40 -14.86 -19.57 -21.44
C LEU A 40 -13.34 -19.35 -21.46
N VAL A 41 -12.64 -19.60 -20.35
CA VAL A 41 -11.19 -19.44 -20.27
C VAL A 41 -10.50 -20.58 -21.03
N THR A 42 -9.65 -20.22 -22.01
CA THR A 42 -8.90 -21.16 -22.85
C THR A 42 -7.48 -21.42 -22.36
N SER A 43 -6.94 -20.55 -21.50
CA SER A 43 -5.60 -20.66 -20.93
C SER A 43 -5.52 -19.84 -19.65
N THR A 44 -4.74 -20.30 -18.68
CA THR A 44 -4.43 -19.55 -17.46
C THR A 44 -2.97 -19.82 -17.07
N GLN A 45 -2.48 -19.03 -16.13
CA GLN A 45 -1.17 -19.24 -15.53
C GLN A 45 -1.33 -19.11 -14.01
N LYS A 46 -0.63 -19.96 -13.28
CA LYS A 46 -0.61 -19.96 -11.82
C LYS A 46 0.61 -19.17 -11.36
N TRP A 47 0.41 -18.11 -10.59
CA TRP A 47 1.49 -17.20 -10.18
C TRP A 47 1.49 -16.99 -8.66
N PRO A 48 2.65 -17.11 -8.00
CA PRO A 48 2.72 -16.82 -6.58
C PRO A 48 2.50 -15.33 -6.38
N ILE A 49 1.67 -14.99 -5.42
CA ILE A 49 1.47 -13.61 -4.97
C ILE A 49 2.36 -13.45 -3.74
N GLN A 50 3.30 -12.53 -3.83
CA GLN A 50 4.27 -12.26 -2.77
C GLN A 50 4.30 -10.78 -2.44
N GLN A 51 4.71 -10.50 -1.21
CA GLN A 51 5.02 -9.17 -0.74
C GLN A 51 6.38 -9.16 -0.05
N ILE A 52 6.90 -7.97 0.24
CA ILE A 52 8.13 -7.79 1.01
C ILE A 52 7.81 -7.16 2.36
N ASP A 53 8.67 -7.41 3.34
CA ASP A 53 8.73 -6.54 4.52
C ASP A 53 9.21 -5.15 4.06
N ILE A 54 8.50 -4.10 4.48
CA ILE A 54 8.86 -2.74 4.12
C ILE A 54 10.21 -2.40 4.77
N PRO A 55 11.24 -2.03 3.98
CA PRO A 55 12.55 -1.68 4.53
C PRO A 55 12.46 -0.44 5.43
N GLU A 56 13.14 -0.47 6.57
CA GLU A 56 13.22 0.67 7.51
C GLU A 56 13.83 1.93 6.86
N ASP A 57 14.74 1.74 5.90
CA ASP A 57 15.40 2.80 5.16
C ASP A 57 15.21 2.62 3.65
N TRP A 58 14.64 3.63 3.01
CA TRP A 58 14.51 3.66 1.55
C TRP A 58 15.69 4.36 0.86
N ILE A 59 16.58 4.97 1.63
CA ILE A 59 17.66 5.82 1.12
C ILE A 59 19.01 5.18 1.39
N SER A 60 19.89 5.20 0.39
CA SER A 60 21.24 4.66 0.55
C SER A 60 22.05 5.45 1.60
N PRO A 61 23.03 4.84 2.28
CA PRO A 61 23.90 5.56 3.23
C PRO A 61 24.63 6.78 2.64
N SER A 62 24.83 6.79 1.31
CA SER A 62 25.41 7.92 0.58
C SER A 62 24.45 9.10 0.35
N GLY A 63 23.15 8.92 0.59
CA GLY A 63 22.10 9.93 0.37
C GLY A 63 21.86 10.25 -1.10
N LYS A 64 22.05 9.29 -2.01
CA LYS A 64 22.02 9.51 -3.47
C LYS A 64 21.16 8.52 -4.25
N VAL A 65 20.66 7.47 -3.60
CA VAL A 65 19.77 6.46 -4.18
C VAL A 65 18.56 6.34 -3.27
N ALA A 66 17.38 6.23 -3.88
CA ALA A 66 16.10 6.07 -3.19
C ALA A 66 15.34 4.89 -3.80
N LEU A 67 14.66 4.11 -2.96
CA LEU A 67 13.70 3.09 -3.35
C LEU A 67 12.31 3.71 -3.56
N LEU A 68 11.55 3.20 -4.54
CA LEU A 68 10.15 3.52 -4.78
C LEU A 68 9.44 2.35 -5.47
N GLY A 69 8.10 2.35 -5.45
CA GLY A 69 7.29 1.27 -6.03
C GLY A 69 7.59 -0.09 -5.37
N ASP A 70 7.46 -1.17 -6.13
CA ASP A 70 7.64 -2.54 -5.61
C ASP A 70 9.04 -2.80 -5.01
N ALA A 71 10.07 -2.05 -5.41
CA ALA A 71 11.40 -2.14 -4.80
C ALA A 71 11.42 -1.66 -3.33
N ALA A 72 10.43 -0.85 -2.93
CA ALA A 72 10.25 -0.31 -1.60
C ALA A 72 9.08 -0.95 -0.83
N HIS A 73 8.02 -1.34 -1.54
CA HIS A 73 6.75 -1.76 -0.89
C HIS A 73 5.91 -2.72 -1.75
N ALA A 74 6.52 -3.73 -2.38
CA ALA A 74 5.73 -4.79 -3.00
C ALA A 74 4.73 -5.38 -1.97
N MET A 75 3.44 -5.43 -2.34
CA MET A 75 2.33 -5.72 -1.44
C MET A 75 1.32 -6.67 -2.10
N LEU A 76 0.49 -7.33 -1.31
CA LEU A 76 -0.62 -8.13 -1.85
C LEU A 76 -1.59 -7.24 -2.66
N PRO A 77 -2.17 -7.75 -3.76
CA PRO A 77 -3.00 -6.95 -4.67
C PRO A 77 -4.43 -6.72 -4.16
N ASN A 78 -4.74 -7.09 -2.92
CA ASN A 78 -6.11 -7.15 -2.39
C ASN A 78 -6.77 -5.76 -2.28
N MET A 79 -6.01 -4.68 -2.19
CA MET A 79 -6.56 -3.31 -2.30
C MET A 79 -6.36 -2.68 -3.68
N ALA A 80 -5.65 -3.34 -4.60
CA ALA A 80 -5.29 -2.84 -5.92
C ALA A 80 -4.56 -1.46 -5.90
N LEU A 81 -3.80 -1.17 -4.85
CA LEU A 81 -3.16 0.13 -4.64
C LEU A 81 -1.67 0.19 -4.99
N GLY A 82 -0.99 -0.93 -5.27
CA GLY A 82 0.46 -0.93 -5.51
C GLY A 82 0.91 0.05 -6.62
N ALA A 83 0.19 0.08 -7.75
CA ALA A 83 0.50 1.03 -8.83
C ALA A 83 0.21 2.49 -8.44
N ALA A 84 -0.90 2.75 -7.73
CA ALA A 84 -1.22 4.09 -7.23
C ALA A 84 -0.16 4.58 -6.23
N MET A 85 0.33 3.69 -5.37
CA MET A 85 1.39 3.96 -4.41
C MET A 85 2.71 4.36 -5.10
N ALA A 86 3.09 3.70 -6.19
CA ALA A 86 4.27 4.09 -6.97
C ALA A 86 4.11 5.49 -7.62
N VAL A 87 2.89 5.86 -8.02
CA VAL A 87 2.59 7.21 -8.54
C VAL A 87 2.66 8.25 -7.42
N GLU A 88 2.10 7.96 -6.25
CA GLU A 88 2.22 8.81 -5.06
C GLU A 88 3.71 9.02 -4.69
N ASP A 89 4.54 7.97 -4.72
CA ASP A 89 5.97 8.06 -4.46
C ASP A 89 6.66 9.04 -5.43
N ALA A 90 6.37 8.90 -6.73
CA ALA A 90 6.95 9.76 -7.75
C ALA A 90 6.56 11.23 -7.54
N ALA A 91 5.29 11.49 -7.20
CA ALA A 91 4.79 12.83 -6.92
C ALA A 91 5.44 13.43 -5.66
N THR A 92 5.48 12.68 -4.55
CA THR A 92 6.12 13.12 -3.30
C THR A 92 7.62 13.35 -3.50
N LEU A 93 8.34 12.44 -4.16
CA LEU A 93 9.77 12.59 -4.43
C LEU A 93 10.06 13.83 -5.26
N ALA A 94 9.29 14.06 -6.33
CA ALA A 94 9.43 15.24 -7.18
C ALA A 94 9.24 16.54 -6.38
N GLU A 95 8.24 16.59 -5.51
CA GLU A 95 7.98 17.78 -4.69
C GLU A 95 9.05 17.97 -3.61
N CYS A 96 9.53 16.89 -2.96
CA CYS A 96 10.66 16.94 -2.02
C CYS A 96 11.93 17.51 -2.67
N LEU A 97 12.24 17.09 -3.91
CA LEU A 97 13.38 17.63 -4.66
C LEU A 97 13.19 19.11 -5.03
N LYS A 98 11.96 19.53 -5.29
CA LYS A 98 11.63 20.92 -5.63
C LYS A 98 11.78 21.87 -4.43
N VAL A 99 11.33 21.46 -3.24
CA VAL A 99 11.46 22.28 -2.01
C VAL A 99 12.88 22.29 -1.44
N HIS A 100 13.72 21.34 -1.85
CA HIS A 100 15.13 21.24 -1.48
C HIS A 100 16.04 21.25 -2.72
N PRO A 101 16.12 22.38 -3.46
CA PRO A 101 16.81 22.44 -4.73
C PRO A 101 18.34 22.41 -4.57
N GLY A 102 19.00 21.61 -5.40
CA GLY A 102 20.46 21.53 -5.48
C GLY A 102 21.02 20.19 -5.04
N LYS A 103 22.27 19.91 -5.43
CA LYS A 103 22.94 18.64 -5.11
C LYS A 103 23.23 18.50 -3.61
N ASP A 104 23.57 19.59 -2.94
CA ASP A 104 23.94 19.58 -1.52
C ASP A 104 22.73 19.39 -0.59
N SER A 105 21.51 19.63 -1.09
CA SER A 105 20.26 19.41 -0.38
C SER A 105 19.60 18.08 -0.68
N LEU A 106 20.15 17.28 -1.62
CA LEU A 106 19.60 15.98 -1.99
C LEU A 106 19.38 15.05 -0.78
N PRO A 107 20.32 14.89 0.17
CA PRO A 107 20.07 14.05 1.34
C PRO A 107 18.85 14.50 2.17
N LYS A 108 18.59 15.81 2.25
CA LYS A 108 17.43 16.35 2.96
C LYS A 108 16.13 16.09 2.20
N ALA A 109 16.15 16.20 0.87
CA ALA A 109 15.01 15.88 0.03
C ALA A 109 14.61 14.41 0.16
N LEU A 110 15.61 13.51 0.11
CA LEU A 110 15.40 12.07 0.21
C LEU A 110 14.94 11.63 1.62
N ASP A 111 15.50 12.24 2.67
CA ASP A 111 15.06 12.02 4.06
C ASP A 111 13.60 12.45 4.27
N LEU A 112 13.20 13.61 3.72
CA LEU A 112 11.81 14.05 3.77
C LEU A 112 10.88 13.08 3.02
N TYR A 113 11.30 12.61 1.84
CA TYR A 113 10.55 11.63 1.05
C TYR A 113 10.31 10.33 1.83
N GLN A 114 11.34 9.68 2.39
CA GLN A 114 11.14 8.41 3.10
C GLN A 114 10.24 8.57 4.34
N LYS A 115 10.36 9.69 5.06
CA LYS A 115 9.54 9.98 6.25
C LYS A 115 8.05 10.10 5.96
N ILE A 116 7.71 10.58 4.76
CA ILE A 116 6.32 10.71 4.32
C ILE A 116 5.80 9.38 3.78
N ARG A 117 6.64 8.66 3.03
CA ARG A 117 6.19 7.50 2.23
C ARG A 117 6.20 6.17 2.96
N ILE A 118 7.16 5.92 3.87
CA ILE A 118 7.21 4.66 4.62
C ILE A 118 5.91 4.42 5.40
N PRO A 119 5.41 5.34 6.26
CA PRO A 119 4.19 5.09 7.03
C PRO A 119 2.95 4.90 6.14
N ARG A 120 2.91 5.59 5.00
CA ARG A 120 1.82 5.45 4.02
C ARG A 120 1.86 4.08 3.35
N ALA A 121 3.04 3.58 2.99
CA ALA A 121 3.19 2.25 2.42
C ALA A 121 2.83 1.15 3.41
N GLU A 122 3.27 1.27 4.67
CA GLU A 122 2.91 0.35 5.75
C GLU A 122 1.40 0.26 5.93
N ALA A 123 0.71 1.40 6.05
CA ALA A 123 -0.73 1.42 6.22
C ALA A 123 -1.50 0.81 5.02
N VAL A 124 -1.01 0.97 3.79
CA VAL A 124 -1.64 0.39 2.60
C VAL A 124 -1.35 -1.12 2.50
N GLN A 125 -0.16 -1.56 2.88
CA GLN A 125 0.18 -2.98 2.93
C GLN A 125 -0.66 -3.71 3.99
N GLU A 126 -0.78 -3.14 5.19
CA GLU A 126 -1.63 -3.69 6.27
C GLU A 126 -3.11 -3.76 5.85
N ALA A 127 -3.62 -2.71 5.20
CA ALA A 127 -4.98 -2.73 4.64
C ALA A 127 -5.16 -3.86 3.60
N SER A 128 -4.16 -4.06 2.73
CA SER A 128 -4.16 -5.13 1.73
C SER A 128 -4.14 -6.52 2.36
N ASP A 129 -3.36 -6.72 3.42
CA ASP A 129 -3.32 -7.99 4.15
C ASP A 129 -4.65 -8.28 4.85
N LEU A 130 -5.20 -7.30 5.56
CA LEU A 130 -6.47 -7.44 6.27
C LEU A 130 -7.62 -7.69 5.29
N HIS A 131 -7.67 -6.97 4.17
CA HIS A 131 -8.69 -7.17 3.15
C HIS A 131 -8.61 -8.58 2.56
N GLY A 132 -7.40 -9.05 2.23
CA GLY A 132 -7.18 -10.41 1.76
C GLY A 132 -7.67 -11.46 2.75
N PHE A 133 -7.34 -11.28 4.02
CA PHE A 133 -7.77 -12.18 5.09
C PHE A 133 -9.31 -12.23 5.24
N ILE A 134 -9.99 -11.07 5.25
CA ILE A 134 -11.45 -10.98 5.37
C ILE A 134 -12.15 -11.66 4.19
N LEU A 135 -11.67 -11.43 2.96
CA LEU A 135 -12.30 -12.00 1.76
C LEU A 135 -12.13 -13.53 1.66
N HIS A 136 -11.07 -14.09 2.25
CA HIS A 136 -10.76 -15.51 2.16
C HIS A 136 -11.00 -16.28 3.47
N TYR A 137 -11.94 -15.82 4.33
CA TYR A 137 -12.35 -16.63 5.47
C TYR A 137 -12.80 -18.02 5.01
N PRO A 138 -12.37 -19.09 5.71
CA PRO A 138 -12.92 -20.41 5.45
C PRO A 138 -14.39 -20.45 5.85
N ASP A 139 -15.15 -21.35 5.24
CA ASP A 139 -16.55 -21.59 5.59
C ASP A 139 -16.72 -21.80 7.10
N GLY A 140 -17.66 -21.06 7.69
CA GLY A 140 -17.95 -21.14 9.12
C GLY A 140 -18.39 -19.81 9.74
N PRO A 141 -18.43 -19.73 11.08
CA PRO A 141 -19.09 -18.61 11.76
C PRO A 141 -18.51 -17.22 11.44
N LEU A 142 -17.20 -17.11 11.18
CA LEU A 142 -16.57 -15.83 10.82
C LEU A 142 -16.96 -15.39 9.41
N GLN A 143 -17.00 -16.32 8.46
CA GLN A 143 -17.44 -16.07 7.09
C GLN A 143 -18.93 -15.70 7.07
N GLU A 144 -19.78 -16.41 7.82
CA GLU A 144 -21.21 -16.10 7.96
C GLU A 144 -21.44 -14.70 8.55
N ALA A 145 -20.67 -14.33 9.59
CA ALA A 145 -20.75 -13.00 10.20
C ALA A 145 -20.32 -11.90 9.24
N ARG A 146 -19.23 -12.11 8.48
CA ARG A 146 -18.79 -11.20 7.41
C ARG A 146 -19.89 -10.99 6.37
N ASP A 147 -20.46 -12.08 5.85
CA ASP A 147 -21.51 -12.02 4.82
C ASP A 147 -22.77 -11.32 5.32
N ALA A 148 -23.15 -11.55 6.57
CA ALA A 148 -24.25 -10.84 7.21
C ALA A 148 -23.97 -9.33 7.29
N ALA A 149 -22.75 -8.94 7.66
CA ALA A 149 -22.35 -7.53 7.74
C ALA A 149 -22.25 -6.85 6.36
N MET A 150 -21.87 -7.58 5.31
CA MET A 150 -21.82 -7.07 3.93
C MET A 150 -23.19 -7.04 3.22
N ARG A 151 -24.25 -7.60 3.82
CA ARG A 151 -25.56 -7.76 3.14
C ARG A 151 -26.16 -6.44 2.64
N ALA A 152 -26.09 -5.38 3.46
CA ALA A 152 -26.64 -4.08 3.10
C ALA A 152 -25.99 -3.53 1.81
N GLU A 153 -24.69 -3.73 1.64
CA GLU A 153 -23.93 -3.36 0.45
C GLU A 153 -24.44 -4.10 -0.79
N VAL A 154 -24.59 -5.42 -0.70
CA VAL A 154 -25.06 -6.27 -1.82
C VAL A 154 -26.49 -5.90 -2.23
N GLU A 155 -27.33 -5.51 -1.27
CA GLU A 155 -28.72 -5.09 -1.49
C GLU A 155 -28.84 -3.62 -1.95
N GLY A 156 -27.72 -2.89 -2.05
CA GLY A 156 -27.71 -1.47 -2.45
C GLY A 156 -28.32 -0.54 -1.40
N ILE A 157 -28.38 -0.98 -0.15
CA ILE A 157 -28.85 -0.21 1.01
C ILE A 157 -27.68 0.61 1.55
N HIS A 158 -27.95 1.80 2.08
CA HIS A 158 -26.91 2.61 2.73
C HIS A 158 -26.31 1.89 3.94
N PHE A 159 -24.99 1.90 4.05
CA PHE A 159 -24.23 1.36 5.17
C PHE A 159 -23.20 2.40 5.65
N PRO A 160 -22.98 2.55 6.97
CA PRO A 160 -21.99 3.48 7.50
C PRO A 160 -20.57 2.90 7.52
N GLU A 161 -20.44 1.57 7.52
CA GLU A 161 -19.20 0.81 7.53
C GLU A 161 -19.40 -0.51 6.79
N SER A 162 -18.34 -1.09 6.24
CA SER A 162 -18.38 -2.43 5.63
C SER A 162 -17.11 -3.21 5.93
N PRO A 163 -17.18 -4.52 6.22
CA PRO A 163 -15.97 -5.35 6.24
C PRO A 163 -15.28 -5.41 4.88
N ASN A 164 -15.99 -5.08 3.79
CA ASN A 164 -15.40 -4.97 2.46
C ASN A 164 -14.70 -3.62 2.39
N GLN A 165 -13.38 -3.60 2.59
CA GLN A 165 -12.66 -2.34 2.65
C GLN A 165 -12.67 -1.54 1.33
N TRP A 166 -13.04 -2.15 0.20
CA TRP A 166 -13.23 -1.38 -1.05
C TRP A 166 -14.47 -0.50 -0.99
N SER A 167 -15.49 -0.93 -0.26
CA SER A 167 -16.77 -0.25 -0.13
C SER A 167 -16.85 0.55 1.17
N ASP A 168 -16.04 0.23 2.17
CA ASP A 168 -16.00 0.95 3.44
C ASP A 168 -15.72 2.45 3.25
N PRO A 169 -16.60 3.36 3.71
CA PRO A 169 -16.44 4.79 3.48
C PRO A 169 -15.14 5.38 4.05
N MET A 170 -14.68 4.88 5.20
CA MET A 170 -13.44 5.38 5.82
C MET A 170 -12.23 4.91 5.05
N THR A 171 -12.20 3.63 4.63
CA THR A 171 -11.12 3.14 3.78
C THR A 171 -11.11 3.83 2.42
N GLN A 172 -12.26 4.06 1.77
CA GLN A 172 -12.31 4.82 0.52
C GLN A 172 -11.72 6.23 0.67
N GLN A 173 -12.02 6.93 1.77
CA GLN A 173 -11.41 8.23 2.05
C GLN A 173 -9.89 8.11 2.21
N PHE A 174 -9.42 7.14 3.00
CA PHE A 174 -7.99 6.88 3.18
C PHE A 174 -7.27 6.54 1.87
N CYS A 175 -7.91 5.78 0.98
CA CYS A 175 -7.33 5.34 -0.29
C CYS A 175 -7.34 6.46 -1.33
N TYR A 176 -8.45 7.16 -1.51
CA TYR A 176 -8.70 8.02 -2.67
C TYR A 176 -8.64 9.52 -2.38
N ASN A 177 -8.63 9.94 -1.12
CA ASN A 177 -8.53 11.35 -0.73
C ASN A 177 -7.12 11.75 -0.29
N TYR A 178 -6.12 10.88 -0.48
CA TYR A 178 -4.73 11.15 -0.11
C TYR A 178 -4.06 12.07 -1.13
N ASP A 179 -3.69 13.28 -0.71
CA ASP A 179 -2.93 14.24 -1.50
C ASP A 179 -1.42 14.12 -1.20
N ALA A 180 -0.72 13.34 -2.02
CA ALA A 180 0.71 13.08 -1.90
C ALA A 180 1.60 14.35 -1.96
N ILE A 181 1.11 15.42 -2.61
CA ILE A 181 1.83 16.69 -2.73
C ILE A 181 1.60 17.52 -1.46
N ASP A 182 0.36 17.66 -0.99
CA ASP A 182 0.09 18.39 0.26
C ASP A 182 0.80 17.77 1.45
N GLN A 183 0.97 16.43 1.49
CA GLN A 183 1.74 15.77 2.55
C GLN A 183 3.17 16.31 2.68
N VAL A 184 3.83 16.69 1.59
CA VAL A 184 5.16 17.34 1.64
C VAL A 184 5.10 18.68 2.35
N TYR A 185 4.08 19.48 2.03
CA TYR A 185 3.89 20.78 2.66
C TYR A 185 3.44 20.68 4.12
N GLN A 186 2.65 19.67 4.48
CA GLN A 186 2.31 19.39 5.88
C GLN A 186 3.57 19.04 6.68
N ALA A 187 4.40 18.12 6.19
CA ALA A 187 5.64 17.74 6.87
C ALA A 187 6.60 18.93 7.07
N LEU A 188 6.65 19.86 6.11
CA LEU A 188 7.42 21.10 6.25
C LEU A 188 6.83 22.07 7.28
N ARG A 189 5.50 22.15 7.39
CA ARG A 189 4.80 22.98 8.40
C ARG A 189 5.04 22.44 9.81
N ASP A 190 5.04 21.12 9.97
CA ASP A 190 5.18 20.45 11.26
C ASP A 190 6.63 20.40 11.77
N THR A 191 7.61 20.64 10.89
CA THR A 191 9.02 20.69 11.27
C THR A 191 9.28 21.91 12.17
N PRO A 192 9.72 21.74 13.43
CA PRO A 192 9.96 22.86 14.34
C PRO A 192 11.02 23.80 13.78
N LYS A 193 10.71 25.09 13.67
CA LYS A 193 11.71 26.12 13.32
C LYS A 193 12.77 26.15 14.42
N LYS A 194 14.02 25.79 14.10
CA LYS A 194 15.16 26.00 15.00
C LYS A 194 15.16 27.47 15.44
N GLN A 195 15.01 27.73 16.74
CA GLN A 195 15.26 29.06 17.29
C GLN A 195 16.71 29.42 16.98
N SER A 196 16.92 30.48 16.19
CA SER A 196 18.23 31.06 15.98
C SER A 196 18.75 31.57 17.33
N SER A 197 19.74 30.87 17.92
CA SER A 197 20.50 31.42 19.04
C SER A 197 21.44 32.49 18.48
N ALA A 198 20.89 33.70 18.31
CA ALA A 198 21.70 34.88 18.14
C ALA A 198 22.66 34.97 19.33
N HIS A 199 23.93 34.69 19.07
CA HIS A 199 25.02 34.82 20.04
C HIS A 199 25.02 36.25 20.58
N LYS A 200 24.58 36.45 21.82
CA LYS A 200 24.87 37.66 22.57
C LYS A 200 26.34 37.60 22.98
N HIS A 201 27.23 38.04 22.09
CA HIS A 201 28.54 38.53 22.50
C HIS A 201 28.34 39.81 23.30
N TYR A 202 28.29 39.71 24.62
CA TYR A 202 28.57 40.84 25.49
C TYR A 202 30.08 40.88 25.74
N SER A 203 30.73 41.81 25.05
CA SER A 203 32.08 42.27 25.38
C SER A 203 32.04 42.99 26.72
N ALA A 204 32.58 42.39 27.77
CA ALA A 204 32.88 43.09 29.02
C ALA A 204 34.36 43.50 28.98
N VAL A 205 34.61 44.73 28.54
CA VAL A 205 35.90 45.42 28.66
C VAL A 205 35.73 46.49 29.74
N TRP A 206 36.38 46.24 30.88
CA TRP A 206 36.98 47.15 31.87
C TRP A 206 36.29 48.46 32.26
N ASN A 207 35.95 48.55 33.55
CA ASN A 207 36.14 49.65 34.52
C ASN A 207 35.81 48.99 35.89
N SER A 208 36.67 48.92 36.91
CA SER A 208 37.74 49.76 37.43
C SER A 208 38.64 48.94 38.35
#